data_AF-A0A6B3NF50-F1
#
_entry.id   AF-A0A6B3NF50-F1
#
_cell.length_a   1.000
_cell.length_b   1.000
_cell.length_c   1.000
_cell.angle_alpha   90.00
_cell.angle_beta   90.00
_cell.angle_gamma   90.00
#
_symmetry.space_group_name_H-M   'P 1'
#
loop_
_entity.id
_entity.type
_entity.pdbx_description
1 polymer ?
#
loop_
_entity_poly.entity_id
_entity_poly.type
_entity_poly.pdbx_seq_one_letter_code
_entity_poly.pdbx_strand_id
1 'polypeptide(L)'
;MASFLFKLIVSLTLILSFIVLELRQVTEAAIFLPQPKFSLTTILPSSSSVLQNYFTGEIAQNNATNSNSDENWIIKDLKTNKILRFGIRLETYPVSYKDEISNEYKGFCTVFAQELKKSLETEFDIRKIELTQISIKNFSQGQDKNPRYQGVENKEVHIECGANTIPFEGEFTSLDKVEFSSPFLETKIKLLIPKKNIGKLTQKPSEFKVGVIEATTTKKRLTSAFQYKLITYKNKRKAIEDLKENKINAYASDGILLRGILNELEKQENGKYILLPEKENLSITSTFYPELYGLAFQKGNEEFKRIVNDTLKKKIIKEEIKKLEDKIRLWQSKKPQINWLNETQINIANYCDEILESMENNE
;
A
#
# COMPACT_ATOMS: atom_id res chain seq x y z
N MET A 1 -36.17 -45.69 -7.50
CA MET A 1 -36.05 -44.81 -8.69
C MET A 1 -36.57 -43.39 -8.43
N ALA A 2 -37.76 -43.20 -7.84
CA ALA A 2 -38.33 -41.86 -7.59
C ALA A 2 -37.45 -40.93 -6.72
N SER A 3 -36.84 -41.44 -5.65
CA SER A 3 -35.95 -40.66 -4.76
C SER A 3 -34.68 -40.14 -5.46
N PHE A 4 -34.12 -40.92 -6.39
CA PHE A 4 -32.94 -40.52 -7.15
C PHE A 4 -33.27 -39.43 -8.17
N LEU A 5 -34.43 -39.56 -8.84
CA LEU A 5 -34.91 -38.56 -9.78
C LEU A 5 -35.18 -37.22 -9.08
N PHE A 6 -35.76 -37.25 -7.88
CA PHE A 6 -36.04 -36.04 -7.10
C PHE A 6 -34.75 -35.32 -6.68
N LYS A 7 -33.75 -36.05 -6.17
CA LYS A 7 -32.44 -35.46 -5.80
C LYS A 7 -31.72 -34.85 -7.01
N LEU A 8 -31.82 -35.49 -8.17
CA LEU A 8 -31.23 -34.99 -9.41
C LEU A 8 -31.90 -33.68 -9.87
N ILE A 9 -33.22 -33.61 -9.80
CA ILE A 9 -33.99 -32.41 -10.17
C ILE A 9 -33.61 -31.24 -9.26
N VAL A 10 -33.57 -31.44 -7.93
CA VAL A 10 -33.21 -30.39 -6.96
C VAL A 10 -31.78 -29.89 -7.17
N SER A 11 -30.83 -30.78 -7.46
CA SER A 11 -29.45 -30.39 -7.81
C SER A 11 -29.39 -29.56 -9.09
N LEU A 12 -30.14 -29.95 -10.13
CA LEU A 12 -30.16 -29.19 -11.39
C LEU A 12 -30.79 -27.80 -11.23
N THR A 13 -31.87 -27.66 -10.44
CA THR A 13 -32.45 -26.34 -10.17
C THR A 13 -31.52 -25.44 -9.37
N LEU A 14 -30.78 -25.97 -8.40
CA LEU A 14 -29.78 -25.21 -7.65
C LEU A 14 -28.63 -24.75 -8.55
N ILE A 15 -28.11 -25.63 -9.42
CA ILE A 15 -27.06 -25.27 -10.38
C ILE A 15 -27.55 -24.20 -11.36
N LEU A 16 -28.77 -24.34 -11.91
CA LEU A 16 -29.34 -23.32 -12.79
C LEU A 16 -29.51 -21.97 -12.09
N SER A 17 -29.97 -21.97 -10.84
CA SER A 17 -30.15 -20.74 -10.07
C SER A 17 -28.83 -20.00 -9.80
N PHE A 18 -27.73 -20.75 -9.58
CA PHE A 18 -26.39 -20.18 -9.44
C PHE A 18 -25.87 -19.57 -10.75
N ILE A 19 -26.07 -20.27 -11.88
CA ILE A 19 -25.67 -19.77 -13.21
C ILE A 19 -26.42 -18.49 -13.57
N VAL A 20 -27.73 -18.43 -13.29
CA VAL A 20 -28.55 -17.22 -13.51
C VAL A 20 -28.08 -16.06 -12.62
N LEU A 21 -27.65 -16.32 -11.39
CA LEU A 21 -27.16 -15.29 -10.47
C LEU A 21 -25.82 -14.70 -10.96
N GLU A 22 -24.89 -15.53 -11.43
CA GLU A 22 -23.61 -15.04 -11.99
C GLU A 22 -23.81 -14.27 -13.30
N LEU A 23 -24.67 -14.74 -14.21
CA LEU A 23 -24.98 -14.02 -15.45
C LEU A 23 -25.62 -12.65 -15.18
N ARG A 24 -26.41 -12.52 -14.10
CA ARG A 24 -27.01 -11.25 -13.68
C ARG A 24 -25.96 -10.28 -13.12
N GLN A 25 -24.98 -10.76 -12.36
CA GLN A 25 -23.89 -9.91 -11.86
C GLN A 25 -22.96 -9.40 -12.99
N VAL A 26 -22.71 -10.22 -14.01
CA VAL A 26 -21.90 -9.82 -15.17
C VAL A 26 -22.62 -8.79 -16.04
N THR A 27 -23.96 -8.89 -16.17
CA THR A 27 -24.75 -7.92 -16.95
C THR A 27 -24.97 -6.60 -16.22
N GLU A 28 -25.10 -6.59 -14.89
CA GLU A 28 -25.20 -5.35 -14.11
C GLU A 28 -23.86 -4.58 -14.03
N ALA A 29 -22.72 -5.26 -14.09
CA ALA A 29 -21.40 -4.62 -14.17
C ALA A 29 -21.13 -3.91 -15.52
N ALA A 30 -21.77 -4.35 -16.60
CA ALA A 30 -21.61 -3.74 -17.94
C ALA A 30 -22.46 -2.49 -18.15
N ILE A 31 -23.46 -2.23 -17.29
CA ILE A 31 -24.44 -1.13 -17.47
C ILE A 31 -23.98 0.18 -16.79
N PHE A 32 -22.91 0.15 -15.99
CA PHE A 32 -22.42 1.30 -15.20
C PHE A 32 -21.10 1.92 -15.72
N LEU A 33 -20.91 1.97 -17.03
CA LEU A 33 -19.94 2.90 -17.63
C LEU A 33 -20.63 4.24 -17.93
N PRO A 34 -20.23 5.36 -17.29
CA PRO A 34 -20.81 6.66 -17.62
C PRO A 34 -20.39 7.07 -19.04
N GLN A 35 -21.36 7.13 -19.94
CA GLN A 35 -21.21 7.74 -21.26
C GLN A 35 -21.06 9.27 -21.09
N PRO A 36 -20.04 9.92 -21.69
CA PRO A 36 -19.94 11.37 -21.67
C PRO A 36 -21.05 11.96 -22.57
N LYS A 37 -22.05 12.61 -21.95
CA LYS A 37 -23.04 13.42 -22.67
C LYS A 37 -22.39 14.73 -23.13
N PHE A 38 -21.94 14.76 -24.38
CA PHE A 38 -21.73 16.02 -25.10
C PHE A 38 -23.07 16.44 -25.73
N SER A 39 -23.66 17.52 -25.21
CA SER A 39 -24.77 18.21 -25.87
C SER A 39 -24.21 19.42 -26.60
N LEU A 40 -24.15 19.34 -27.93
CA LEU A 40 -23.94 20.48 -28.81
C LEU A 40 -25.27 21.21 -28.97
N THR A 41 -25.38 22.42 -28.44
CA THR A 41 -26.37 23.38 -28.90
C THR A 41 -25.74 24.76 -28.95
N THR A 42 -25.68 25.25 -30.17
CA THR A 42 -25.06 26.47 -30.69
C THR A 42 -25.81 27.71 -30.23
N ILE A 43 -25.16 28.65 -29.54
CA ILE A 43 -25.40 30.10 -29.65
C ILE A 43 -24.06 30.83 -29.37
N LEU A 44 -23.49 31.45 -30.41
CA LEU A 44 -22.47 32.53 -30.34
C LEU A 44 -23.19 33.85 -29.97
N PRO A 45 -22.57 34.85 -29.29
CA PRO A 45 -21.40 35.53 -29.87
C PRO A 45 -20.33 36.14 -28.92
N SER A 46 -19.18 36.36 -29.58
CA SER A 46 -18.28 37.53 -29.55
C SER A 46 -17.31 37.80 -28.40
N SER A 47 -16.03 37.89 -28.82
CA SER A 47 -14.86 38.59 -28.24
C SER A 47 -14.26 37.98 -26.97
N SER A 48 -12.95 37.75 -26.84
CA SER A 48 -11.81 38.04 -27.71
C SER A 48 -10.57 37.36 -27.12
N SER A 49 -9.71 36.87 -28.01
CA SER A 49 -8.26 36.64 -27.86
C SER A 49 -7.76 35.79 -26.68
N VAL A 50 -7.30 34.58 -27.04
CA VAL A 50 -6.01 33.94 -26.70
C VAL A 50 -6.29 32.44 -26.65
N LEU A 51 -6.13 31.77 -27.80
CA LEU A 51 -5.86 30.34 -27.95
C LEU A 51 -5.77 30.04 -29.45
N GLN A 52 -4.64 30.39 -30.04
CA GLN A 52 -4.23 29.86 -31.35
C GLN A 52 -2.71 29.85 -31.35
N ASN A 53 -2.14 28.66 -31.13
CA ASN A 53 -0.80 28.21 -31.56
C ASN A 53 -0.49 26.87 -30.86
N TYR A 54 -1.21 25.83 -31.26
CA TYR A 54 -0.67 24.48 -31.28
C TYR A 54 -0.82 24.00 -32.72
N PHE A 55 0.24 23.39 -33.26
CA PHE A 55 0.46 22.97 -34.66
C PHE A 55 1.02 24.05 -35.60
N THR A 56 2.35 24.24 -35.55
CA THR A 56 3.28 23.93 -36.66
C THR A 56 4.71 24.11 -36.15
N GLY A 57 5.61 23.21 -36.52
CA GLY A 57 7.01 23.24 -36.10
C GLY A 57 7.86 24.36 -36.73
N GLU A 58 9.04 24.53 -36.12
CA GLU A 58 10.25 25.20 -36.62
C GLU A 58 10.35 26.75 -36.52
N ILE A 59 11.19 27.23 -35.58
CA ILE A 59 12.50 27.90 -35.83
C ILE A 59 13.03 28.62 -34.57
N ALA A 60 14.35 28.49 -34.38
CA ALA A 60 15.32 29.38 -33.72
C ALA A 60 15.44 29.44 -32.18
N GLN A 61 16.54 28.84 -31.73
CA GLN A 61 17.45 29.34 -30.70
C GLN A 61 17.61 30.88 -30.71
N ASN A 62 17.41 31.56 -29.56
CA ASN A 62 18.51 32.05 -28.72
C ASN A 62 18.06 33.06 -27.63
N ASN A 63 18.70 32.90 -26.47
CA ASN A 63 18.94 33.84 -25.34
C ASN A 63 17.83 33.97 -24.28
N ALA A 64 17.80 33.12 -23.24
CA ALA A 64 18.62 33.15 -22.00
C ALA A 64 18.35 34.41 -21.15
N THR A 65 17.82 34.32 -19.93
CA THR A 65 18.57 33.88 -18.73
C THR A 65 17.66 33.82 -17.49
N ASN A 66 17.49 32.63 -16.89
CA ASN A 66 17.42 32.37 -15.43
C ASN A 66 16.89 30.95 -15.13
N SER A 67 17.74 29.92 -15.28
CA SER A 67 17.43 28.57 -14.79
C SER A 67 18.66 27.77 -14.34
N ASN A 68 19.72 28.44 -13.88
CA ASN A 68 20.95 27.76 -13.46
C ASN A 68 21.30 28.12 -12.01
N SER A 69 21.05 27.19 -11.07
CA SER A 69 21.97 27.04 -9.93
C SER A 69 21.90 25.72 -9.13
N ASP A 70 20.94 24.79 -9.34
CA ASP A 70 20.80 23.63 -8.42
C ASP A 70 20.44 22.26 -9.05
N GLU A 71 20.60 22.05 -10.36
CA GLU A 71 20.32 20.77 -11.06
C GLU A 71 21.19 19.57 -10.63
N ASN A 72 21.96 19.69 -9.54
CA ASN A 72 22.63 18.54 -8.92
C ASN A 72 23.12 18.87 -7.50
N TRP A 73 22.28 19.55 -6.70
CA TRP A 73 22.70 20.04 -5.40
C TRP A 73 23.19 18.91 -4.47
N ILE A 74 22.62 17.70 -4.59
CA ILE A 74 23.02 16.56 -3.74
C ILE A 74 24.47 16.21 -4.00
N ILE A 75 24.88 16.11 -5.27
CA ILE A 75 26.26 15.75 -5.62
C ILE A 75 27.21 16.90 -5.26
N LYS A 76 26.80 18.15 -5.47
CA LYS A 76 27.57 19.32 -5.03
C LYS A 76 27.80 19.29 -3.51
N ASP A 77 26.75 19.07 -2.73
CA ASP A 77 26.81 19.00 -1.27
C ASP A 77 27.69 17.83 -0.80
N LEU A 78 27.54 16.64 -1.41
CA LEU A 78 28.37 15.47 -1.11
C LEU A 78 29.86 15.73 -1.38
N LYS A 79 30.21 16.39 -2.49
CA LYS A 79 31.61 16.70 -2.83
C LYS A 79 32.21 17.73 -1.88
N THR A 80 31.43 18.73 -1.46
CA THR A 80 31.87 19.78 -0.54
C THR A 80 31.96 19.30 0.90
N ASN A 81 30.87 18.73 1.42
CA ASN A 81 30.73 18.40 2.84
C ASN A 81 31.19 16.99 3.18
N LYS A 82 31.23 16.09 2.19
CA LYS A 82 31.57 14.66 2.37
C LYS A 82 30.67 13.97 3.40
N ILE A 83 29.41 14.39 3.51
CA ILE A 83 28.42 13.82 4.41
C ILE A 83 27.22 13.35 3.59
N LEU A 84 26.85 12.08 3.70
CA LEU A 84 25.58 11.55 3.20
C LEU A 84 24.53 11.63 4.31
N ARG A 85 23.61 12.60 4.20
CA ARG A 85 22.46 12.76 5.10
C ARG A 85 21.33 11.84 4.64
N PHE A 86 21.08 10.78 5.39
CA PHE A 86 20.16 9.71 5.01
C PHE A 86 18.97 9.64 5.97
N GLY A 87 17.78 9.98 5.48
CA GLY A 87 16.53 9.95 6.24
C GLY A 87 16.01 8.53 6.44
N ILE A 88 15.68 8.19 7.69
CA ILE A 88 15.25 6.85 8.11
C ILE A 88 13.96 6.90 8.90
N ARG A 89 12.98 6.10 8.46
CA ARG A 89 11.69 5.94 9.15
C ARG A 89 11.82 5.06 10.38
N LEU A 90 11.32 5.53 11.52
CA LEU A 90 11.52 4.84 12.81
C LEU A 90 10.62 3.64 13.06
N GLU A 91 9.43 3.60 12.45
CA GLU A 91 8.36 2.67 12.82
C GLU A 91 7.86 1.86 11.61
N THR A 92 8.74 1.47 10.69
CA THR A 92 8.39 0.73 9.46
C THR A 92 9.13 -0.60 9.35
N TYR A 93 9.25 -1.34 10.46
CA TYR A 93 9.77 -2.71 10.45
C TYR A 93 9.00 -3.57 9.42
N PRO A 94 9.67 -4.40 8.61
CA PRO A 94 11.13 -4.67 8.56
C PRO A 94 11.93 -3.78 7.61
N VAL A 95 11.30 -2.82 6.94
CA VAL A 95 11.94 -1.96 5.92
C VAL A 95 12.92 -0.98 6.57
N SER A 96 12.49 -0.30 7.63
CA SER A 96 13.27 0.69 8.34
C SER A 96 12.72 0.87 9.74
N TYR A 97 13.57 0.77 10.76
CA TYR A 97 13.17 0.97 12.14
C TYR A 97 14.37 1.30 13.01
N LYS A 98 14.10 1.89 14.18
CA LYS A 98 15.10 1.98 15.25
C LYS A 98 14.83 0.87 16.24
N ASP A 99 15.82 0.05 16.48
CA ASP A 99 15.74 -1.03 17.47
C ASP A 99 15.76 -0.43 18.88
N GLU A 100 14.73 -0.69 19.67
CA GLU A 100 14.58 -0.06 20.99
C GLU A 100 15.65 -0.51 21.99
N ILE A 101 16.20 -1.72 21.83
CA ILE A 101 17.18 -2.31 22.76
C ILE A 101 18.58 -1.79 22.46
N SER A 102 19.03 -1.94 21.21
CA SER A 102 20.36 -1.52 20.77
C SER A 102 20.43 -0.02 20.46
N ASN A 103 19.28 0.66 20.32
CA ASN A 103 19.19 2.06 19.88
C ASN A 103 19.80 2.30 18.49
N GLU A 104 19.94 1.24 17.68
CA GLU A 104 20.51 1.28 16.33
C GLU A 104 19.43 1.33 15.25
N TYR A 105 19.74 1.98 14.12
CA TYR A 105 18.90 1.92 12.93
C TYR A 105 19.08 0.57 12.22
N LYS A 106 17.98 -0.14 11.95
CA LYS A 106 17.97 -1.46 11.31
C LYS A 106 16.98 -1.54 10.16
N GLY A 107 17.05 -2.66 9.44
CA GLY A 107 16.22 -2.95 8.27
C GLY A 107 16.93 -2.67 6.94
N PHE A 108 16.21 -2.91 5.85
CA PHE A 108 16.69 -2.72 4.47
C PHE A 108 17.34 -1.34 4.26
N CYS A 109 16.70 -0.28 4.76
CA CYS A 109 17.18 1.09 4.56
C CYS A 109 18.57 1.35 5.16
N THR A 110 18.92 0.70 6.28
CA THR A 110 20.27 0.81 6.85
C THR A 110 21.32 0.14 5.95
N VAL A 111 21.01 -1.05 5.43
CA VAL A 111 21.93 -1.77 4.53
C VAL A 111 22.10 -0.98 3.22
N PHE A 112 20.99 -0.47 2.68
CA PHE A 112 21.01 0.36 1.49
C PHE A 112 21.84 1.65 1.69
N ALA A 113 21.69 2.33 2.83
CA ALA A 113 22.47 3.54 3.13
C ALA A 113 23.99 3.30 3.08
N GLN A 114 24.45 2.16 3.64
CA GLN A 114 25.86 1.78 3.63
C GLN A 114 26.36 1.47 2.22
N GLU A 115 25.56 0.78 1.41
CA GLU A 115 25.94 0.45 0.04
C GLU A 115 25.88 1.64 -0.91
N LEU A 116 24.93 2.55 -0.70
CA LEU A 116 24.85 3.82 -1.42
C LEU A 116 26.07 4.68 -1.11
N LYS A 117 26.46 4.79 0.16
CA LYS A 117 27.69 5.46 0.56
C LYS A 117 28.89 4.93 -0.24
N LYS A 118 29.09 3.61 -0.27
CA LYS A 118 30.20 2.98 -1.02
C LYS A 118 30.12 3.28 -2.52
N SER A 119 28.91 3.24 -3.11
CA SER A 119 28.70 3.61 -4.51
C SER A 119 29.15 5.05 -4.77
N LEU A 120 28.77 6.00 -3.90
CA LEU A 120 29.11 7.41 -4.05
C LEU A 120 30.62 7.66 -3.85
N GLU A 121 31.25 7.00 -2.89
CA GLU A 121 32.71 7.08 -2.68
C GLU A 121 33.46 6.60 -3.93
N THR A 122 33.00 5.53 -4.56
CA THR A 122 33.60 4.96 -5.77
C THR A 122 33.35 5.83 -7.00
N GLU A 123 32.10 6.24 -7.23
CA GLU A 123 31.70 7.00 -8.43
C GLU A 123 32.39 8.36 -8.52
N PHE A 124 32.60 9.01 -7.38
CA PHE A 124 33.14 10.38 -7.32
C PHE A 124 34.59 10.46 -6.84
N ASP A 125 35.27 9.33 -6.66
CA ASP A 125 36.61 9.25 -6.08
C ASP A 125 36.72 10.05 -4.75
N ILE A 126 35.67 9.95 -3.92
CA ILE A 126 35.63 10.61 -2.61
C ILE A 126 36.18 9.62 -1.59
N ARG A 127 37.40 9.86 -1.11
CA ARG A 127 38.13 8.96 -0.20
C ARG A 127 37.32 8.45 1.00
N LYS A 128 36.45 9.30 1.57
CA LYS A 128 35.62 8.96 2.72
C LYS A 128 34.41 9.88 2.82
N ILE A 129 33.22 9.30 2.73
CA ILE A 129 31.95 9.95 3.02
C ILE A 129 31.51 9.54 4.44
N GLU A 130 31.15 10.50 5.27
CA GLU A 130 30.45 10.23 6.52
C GLU A 130 28.98 9.90 6.24
N LEU A 131 28.43 8.88 6.92
CA LEU A 131 26.99 8.58 6.84
C LEU A 131 26.30 9.11 8.10
N THR A 132 25.40 10.08 7.92
CA THR A 132 24.57 10.60 9.00
C THR A 132 23.13 10.12 8.81
N GLN A 133 22.67 9.23 9.68
CA GLN A 133 21.30 8.73 9.66
C GLN A 133 20.37 9.63 10.49
N ILE A 134 19.39 10.24 9.82
CA ILE A 134 18.48 11.23 10.41
C ILE A 134 17.10 10.59 10.59
N SER A 135 16.57 10.67 11.80
CA SER A 135 15.25 10.14 12.15
C SER A 135 14.13 10.93 11.44
N ILE A 136 13.40 10.27 10.55
CA ILE A 136 12.21 10.84 9.90
C ILE A 136 10.96 10.36 10.62
N LYS A 137 10.27 11.32 11.24
CA LYS A 137 8.98 11.12 11.90
C LYS A 137 7.86 11.31 10.88
N ASN A 138 6.92 10.38 10.84
CA ASN A 138 5.74 10.47 9.99
C ASN A 138 4.50 10.77 10.84
N PHE A 139 4.49 11.95 11.44
CA PHE A 139 3.32 12.46 12.15
C PHE A 139 2.50 13.27 11.18
N SER A 140 1.38 12.72 10.69
CA SER A 140 0.44 13.48 9.84
C SER A 140 0.21 14.88 10.41
N GLN A 141 0.39 15.90 9.57
CA GLN A 141 0.06 17.29 9.87
C GLN A 141 -1.25 17.72 9.18
N GLY A 142 -2.06 16.77 8.69
CA GLY A 142 -3.27 17.01 7.90
C GLY A 142 -3.33 16.14 6.65
N GLN A 143 -4.43 16.22 5.89
CA GLN A 143 -4.70 15.31 4.77
C GLN A 143 -3.73 15.46 3.58
N ASP A 144 -3.10 16.62 3.42
CA ASP A 144 -2.25 16.93 2.25
C ASP A 144 -0.80 17.30 2.61
N LYS A 145 -0.42 17.21 3.89
CA LYS A 145 0.96 17.42 4.31
C LYS A 145 1.60 16.07 4.54
N ASN A 146 2.63 15.78 3.75
CA ASN A 146 3.42 14.57 3.90
C ASN A 146 4.78 14.89 4.55
N PRO A 147 4.83 15.04 5.88
CA PRO A 147 6.02 15.53 6.59
C PRO A 147 7.23 14.62 6.43
N ARG A 148 7.03 13.37 5.99
CA ARG A 148 8.13 12.46 5.69
C ARG A 148 9.07 12.99 4.60
N TYR A 149 8.56 13.80 3.66
CA TYR A 149 9.36 14.35 2.56
C TYR A 149 9.85 15.77 2.80
N GLN A 150 9.40 16.44 3.87
CA GLN A 150 9.85 17.80 4.19
C GLN A 150 11.38 17.88 4.31
N GLY A 151 12.02 16.88 4.91
CA GLY A 151 13.48 16.85 5.00
C GLY A 151 14.16 16.78 3.63
N VAL A 152 13.54 16.12 2.65
CA VAL A 152 14.03 16.09 1.25
C VAL A 152 13.78 17.44 0.58
N GLU A 153 12.58 18.00 0.72
CA GLU A 153 12.18 19.28 0.14
C GLU A 153 13.04 20.44 0.66
N ASN A 154 13.35 20.43 1.96
CA ASN A 154 14.14 21.44 2.65
C ASN A 154 15.66 21.19 2.53
N LYS A 155 16.10 20.15 1.80
CA LYS A 155 17.51 19.77 1.67
C LYS A 155 18.19 19.44 3.00
N GLU A 156 17.42 18.98 4.00
CA GLU A 156 17.92 18.50 5.29
C GLU A 156 18.46 17.07 5.19
N VAL A 157 17.89 16.26 4.28
CA VAL A 157 18.39 14.94 3.89
C VAL A 157 18.58 14.87 2.38
N HIS A 158 19.55 14.09 1.93
CA HIS A 158 19.78 13.81 0.51
C HIS A 158 18.75 12.81 -0.03
N ILE A 159 18.36 11.86 0.82
CA ILE A 159 17.46 10.77 0.46
C ILE A 159 16.70 10.34 1.70
N GLU A 160 15.42 10.00 1.54
CA GLU A 160 14.60 9.38 2.56
C GLU A 160 14.23 7.94 2.15
N CYS A 161 14.42 7.03 3.10
CA CYS A 161 14.13 5.61 2.93
C CYS A 161 13.16 5.12 4.00
N GLY A 162 12.12 4.44 3.52
CA GLY A 162 11.12 3.78 4.35
C GLY A 162 10.01 3.18 3.49
N ALA A 163 8.82 3.09 4.07
CA ALA A 163 7.61 2.59 3.41
C ALA A 163 6.98 3.65 2.48
N ASN A 164 7.71 4.03 1.43
CA ASN A 164 7.40 5.14 0.53
C ASN A 164 6.68 4.64 -0.72
N THR A 165 5.34 4.63 -0.73
CA THR A 165 4.62 4.35 -1.96
C THR A 165 4.94 5.42 -3.01
N ILE A 166 5.45 5.00 -4.15
CA ILE A 166 5.55 5.80 -5.37
C ILE A 166 4.11 6.08 -5.81
N PRO A 167 3.68 7.34 -5.78
CA PRO A 167 2.30 7.68 -6.09
C PRO A 167 2.00 7.53 -7.58
N PHE A 168 0.75 7.21 -7.88
CA PHE A 168 0.23 7.41 -9.23
C PHE A 168 0.16 8.91 -9.55
N GLU A 169 0.19 9.25 -10.83
CA GLU A 169 0.07 10.64 -11.27
C GLU A 169 -1.21 11.28 -10.70
N GLY A 170 -1.05 12.47 -10.10
CA GLY A 170 -2.14 13.18 -9.41
C GLY A 170 -2.53 12.62 -8.03
N GLU A 171 -1.86 11.59 -7.50
CA GLU A 171 -2.24 11.01 -6.20
C GLU A 171 -1.88 11.93 -5.01
N PHE A 172 -0.77 12.66 -5.10
CA PHE A 172 -0.41 13.72 -4.14
C PHE A 172 0.00 14.99 -4.89
N THR A 173 -0.66 16.10 -4.57
CA THR A 173 -0.36 17.42 -5.14
C THR A 173 0.81 18.11 -4.46
N SER A 174 1.30 17.58 -3.32
CA SER A 174 2.38 18.21 -2.53
C SER A 174 3.78 17.71 -2.90
N LEU A 175 3.95 16.89 -3.93
CA LEU A 175 5.23 16.23 -4.26
C LEU A 175 5.96 16.89 -5.43
N ASP A 176 5.69 18.17 -5.68
CA ASP A 176 6.25 18.90 -6.83
C ASP A 176 7.78 18.91 -6.82
N LYS A 177 8.41 18.81 -5.65
CA LYS A 177 9.87 18.83 -5.47
C LYS A 177 10.49 17.45 -5.20
N VAL A 178 9.69 16.38 -5.17
CA VAL A 178 10.15 15.04 -4.77
C VAL A 178 10.02 14.08 -5.94
N GLU A 179 11.05 13.28 -6.18
CA GLU A 179 11.01 12.13 -7.08
C GLU A 179 11.48 10.87 -6.38
N PHE A 180 11.31 9.74 -7.07
CA PHE A 180 11.57 8.43 -6.52
C PHE A 180 12.57 7.65 -7.37
N SER A 181 13.28 6.74 -6.70
CA SER A 181 14.04 5.67 -7.37
C SER A 181 13.11 4.75 -8.17
N SER A 182 13.70 3.84 -8.95
CA SER A 182 13.01 2.62 -9.36
C SER A 182 12.44 1.90 -8.12
N PRO A 183 11.28 1.23 -8.26
CA PRO A 183 10.69 0.52 -7.14
C PRO A 183 11.61 -0.60 -6.65
N PHE A 184 11.74 -0.75 -5.33
CA PHE A 184 12.57 -1.78 -4.71
C PHE A 184 11.76 -2.87 -3.99
N LEU A 185 10.48 -2.62 -3.70
CA LEU A 185 9.59 -3.58 -3.08
C LEU A 185 8.16 -3.35 -3.57
N GLU A 186 7.45 -4.42 -3.87
CA GLU A 186 6.00 -4.39 -4.05
C GLU A 186 5.32 -4.96 -2.79
N THR A 187 4.28 -4.28 -2.32
CA THR A 187 3.39 -4.79 -1.28
C THR A 187 1.94 -4.42 -1.59
N LYS A 188 1.01 -4.83 -0.74
CA LYS A 188 -0.42 -4.58 -0.92
C LYS A 188 -1.07 -4.27 0.41
N ILE A 189 -2.12 -3.46 0.39
CA ILE A 189 -2.93 -3.18 1.58
C ILE A 189 -3.54 -4.49 2.08
N LYS A 190 -3.39 -4.74 3.38
CA LYS A 190 -4.04 -5.84 4.10
C LYS A 190 -4.73 -5.31 5.36
N LEU A 191 -5.51 -6.17 6.00
CA LEU A 191 -6.13 -5.95 7.30
C LEU A 191 -5.48 -6.85 8.34
N LEU A 192 -5.03 -6.29 9.46
CA LEU A 192 -4.70 -7.02 10.67
C LEU A 192 -5.96 -7.11 11.53
N ILE A 193 -6.48 -8.32 11.72
CA ILE A 193 -7.79 -8.57 12.32
C ILE A 193 -7.68 -9.64 13.42
N PRO A 194 -8.35 -9.48 14.59
CA PRO A 194 -8.55 -10.57 15.54
C PRO A 194 -9.40 -11.67 14.91
N LYS A 195 -9.03 -12.95 15.05
CA LYS A 195 -9.76 -14.08 14.45
C LYS A 195 -11.27 -14.08 14.78
N LYS A 196 -11.62 -13.71 16.01
CA LYS A 196 -13.03 -13.58 16.45
C LYS A 196 -13.86 -12.57 15.65
N ASN A 197 -13.23 -11.61 14.98
CA ASN A 197 -13.91 -10.56 14.22
C ASN A 197 -14.14 -10.96 12.75
N ILE A 198 -13.64 -12.11 12.29
CA ILE A 198 -13.74 -12.54 10.88
C ILE A 198 -15.20 -12.68 10.44
N GLY A 199 -16.06 -13.30 11.25
CA GLY A 199 -17.49 -13.43 10.93
C GLY A 199 -18.21 -12.07 10.83
N LYS A 200 -17.79 -11.07 11.62
CA LYS A 200 -18.37 -9.72 11.54
C LYS A 200 -18.00 -9.01 10.23
N LEU A 201 -16.78 -9.24 9.72
CA LEU A 201 -16.32 -8.65 8.46
C LEU A 201 -17.20 -9.06 7.28
N THR A 202 -17.65 -10.32 7.24
CA THR A 202 -18.48 -10.83 6.14
C THR A 202 -19.95 -10.46 6.28
N GLN A 203 -20.48 -10.41 7.51
CA GLN A 203 -21.90 -10.13 7.74
C GLN A 203 -22.27 -8.64 7.61
N LYS A 204 -21.40 -7.74 8.10
CA LYS A 204 -21.69 -6.30 8.19
C LYS A 204 -20.46 -5.44 7.89
N PRO A 205 -19.94 -5.46 6.66
CA PRO A 205 -18.72 -4.74 6.29
C PRO A 205 -18.81 -3.23 6.55
N SER A 206 -19.96 -2.60 6.27
CA SER A 206 -20.15 -1.15 6.46
C SER A 206 -20.11 -0.69 7.92
N GLU A 207 -20.46 -1.57 8.88
CA GLU A 207 -20.36 -1.31 10.32
C GLU A 207 -18.98 -1.69 10.89
N PHE A 208 -18.11 -2.29 10.07
CA PHE A 208 -16.82 -2.80 10.49
C PHE A 208 -15.82 -1.65 10.66
N LYS A 209 -15.38 -1.42 11.90
CA LYS A 209 -14.46 -0.32 12.23
C LYS A 209 -13.03 -0.68 11.83
N VAL A 210 -12.48 -0.01 10.82
CA VAL A 210 -11.11 -0.24 10.36
C VAL A 210 -10.23 0.95 10.72
N GLY A 211 -9.22 0.73 11.55
CA GLY A 211 -8.21 1.73 11.86
C GLY A 211 -7.24 1.96 10.70
N VAL A 212 -6.90 3.20 10.40
CA VAL A 212 -5.93 3.57 9.36
C VAL A 212 -5.15 4.83 9.75
N ILE A 213 -3.91 4.96 9.27
CA ILE A 213 -3.08 6.14 9.53
C ILE A 213 -3.43 7.27 8.55
N GLU A 214 -3.49 8.50 9.05
CA GLU A 214 -3.60 9.71 8.23
C GLU A 214 -2.46 9.86 7.24
N ALA A 215 -2.69 10.61 6.15
CA ALA A 215 -1.68 10.91 5.13
C ALA A 215 -0.98 9.65 4.57
N THR A 216 -1.74 8.57 4.37
CA THR A 216 -1.28 7.33 3.73
C THR A 216 -2.11 7.00 2.49
N THR A 217 -1.48 6.33 1.53
CA THR A 217 -2.17 5.73 0.38
C THR A 217 -3.23 4.72 0.83
N THR A 218 -2.97 3.97 1.90
CA THR A 218 -3.95 3.07 2.52
C THR A 218 -5.26 3.77 2.85
N LYS A 219 -5.22 4.93 3.54
CA LYS A 219 -6.44 5.69 3.87
C LYS A 219 -7.16 6.13 2.60
N LYS A 220 -6.43 6.68 1.62
CA LYS A 220 -7.02 7.17 0.37
C LYS A 220 -7.76 6.05 -0.36
N ARG A 221 -7.11 4.89 -0.53
CA ARG A 221 -7.67 3.73 -1.23
C ARG A 221 -8.86 3.11 -0.50
N LEU A 222 -8.80 3.00 0.82
CA LEU A 222 -9.92 2.51 1.62
C LEU A 222 -11.12 3.47 1.62
N THR A 223 -10.87 4.78 1.56
CA THR A 223 -11.94 5.78 1.48
C THR A 223 -12.70 5.63 0.16
N SER A 224 -11.98 5.47 -0.96
CA SER A 224 -12.59 5.28 -2.28
C SER A 224 -13.38 3.97 -2.42
N ALA A 225 -13.07 2.95 -1.62
CA ALA A 225 -13.77 1.67 -1.65
C ALA A 225 -15.15 1.71 -0.93
N PHE A 226 -15.38 2.67 -0.03
CA PHE A 226 -16.62 2.82 0.77
C PHE A 226 -17.11 1.56 1.52
N GLN A 227 -16.23 0.58 1.77
CA GLN A 227 -16.63 -0.71 2.35
C GLN A 227 -16.72 -0.71 3.88
N TYR A 228 -16.01 0.19 4.57
CA TYR A 228 -15.80 0.12 6.02
C TYR A 228 -16.01 1.46 6.71
N LYS A 229 -16.28 1.41 8.03
CA LYS A 229 -16.21 2.59 8.89
C LYS A 229 -14.75 2.88 9.26
N LEU A 230 -14.13 3.84 8.58
CA LEU A 230 -12.72 4.18 8.83
C LEU A 230 -12.55 5.00 10.11
N ILE A 231 -11.67 4.53 10.99
CA ILE A 231 -11.21 5.25 12.18
C ILE A 231 -9.78 5.70 11.94
N THR A 232 -9.55 7.00 12.00
CA THR A 232 -8.31 7.61 11.54
C THR A 232 -7.38 7.91 12.71
N TYR A 233 -6.09 7.60 12.55
CA TYR A 233 -5.06 7.77 13.59
C TYR A 233 -3.86 8.57 13.09
N LYS A 234 -3.25 9.35 13.98
CA LYS A 234 -2.01 10.08 13.70
C LYS A 234 -0.76 9.23 13.80
N ASN A 235 -0.81 8.14 14.57
CA ASN A 235 0.31 7.24 14.79
C ASN A 235 -0.14 5.78 14.90
N LYS A 236 0.78 4.88 14.56
CA LYS A 236 0.55 3.43 14.51
C LYS A 236 0.31 2.83 15.89
N ARG A 237 1.07 3.27 16.90
CA ARG A 237 0.99 2.73 18.27
C ARG A 237 -0.44 2.79 18.81
N LYS A 238 -1.09 3.95 18.70
CA LYS A 238 -2.46 4.14 19.18
C LYS A 238 -3.48 3.27 18.43
N ALA A 239 -3.33 3.12 17.12
CA ALA A 239 -4.21 2.25 16.35
C ALA A 239 -4.10 0.77 16.79
N ILE A 240 -2.89 0.31 17.11
CA ILE A 240 -2.67 -1.06 17.60
C ILE A 240 -3.20 -1.24 19.03
N GLU A 241 -3.06 -0.26 19.91
CA GLU A 241 -3.69 -0.28 21.24
C GLU A 241 -5.22 -0.40 21.12
N ASP A 242 -5.85 0.42 20.29
CA ASP A 242 -7.30 0.38 20.08
C ASP A 242 -7.77 -0.92 19.41
N LEU A 243 -6.91 -1.57 18.63
CA LEU A 243 -7.16 -2.92 18.11
C LEU A 243 -7.16 -3.96 19.25
N LYS A 244 -6.17 -3.91 20.14
CA LYS A 244 -6.07 -4.81 21.31
C LYS A 244 -7.26 -4.65 22.25
N GLU A 245 -7.70 -3.41 22.45
CA GLU A 245 -8.83 -3.04 23.31
C GLU A 245 -10.21 -3.26 22.64
N ASN A 246 -10.25 -3.76 21.40
CA ASN A 246 -11.47 -3.96 20.60
C ASN A 246 -12.27 -2.67 20.30
N LYS A 247 -11.63 -1.51 20.36
CA LYS A 247 -12.23 -0.22 19.95
C LYS A 247 -12.37 -0.11 18.43
N ILE A 248 -11.47 -0.76 17.69
CA ILE A 248 -11.57 -1.04 16.26
C ILE A 248 -11.61 -2.55 15.99
N ASN A 249 -12.16 -2.93 14.85
CA ASN A 249 -12.32 -4.33 14.47
C ASN A 249 -11.13 -4.87 13.67
N ALA A 250 -10.45 -4.03 12.89
CA ALA A 250 -9.18 -4.33 12.23
C ALA A 250 -8.32 -3.08 12.07
N TYR A 251 -7.03 -3.26 11.77
CA TYR A 251 -6.12 -2.19 11.40
C TYR A 251 -5.60 -2.43 9.98
N ALA A 252 -5.68 -1.43 9.11
CA ALA A 252 -5.26 -1.52 7.72
C ALA A 252 -3.92 -0.82 7.48
N SER A 253 -3.04 -1.49 6.74
CA SER A 253 -1.76 -0.96 6.27
C SER A 253 -1.21 -1.93 5.21
N ASP A 254 -0.12 -1.53 4.57
CA ASP A 254 0.73 -2.37 3.74
C ASP A 254 1.10 -3.69 4.43
N GLY A 255 0.92 -4.80 3.73
CA GLY A 255 1.06 -6.15 4.26
C GLY A 255 2.44 -6.43 4.83
N ILE A 256 3.50 -5.88 4.24
CA ILE A 256 4.87 -5.98 4.78
C ILE A 256 5.00 -5.33 6.16
N LEU A 257 4.32 -4.21 6.41
CA LEU A 257 4.33 -3.52 7.69
C LEU A 257 3.46 -4.24 8.71
N LEU A 258 2.27 -4.68 8.30
CA LEU A 258 1.39 -5.48 9.15
C LEU A 258 2.03 -6.80 9.56
N ARG A 259 2.88 -7.38 8.71
CA ARG A 259 3.65 -8.57 9.08
C ARG A 259 4.62 -8.31 10.22
N GLY A 260 5.25 -7.15 10.22
CA GLY A 260 6.07 -6.68 11.33
C GLY A 260 5.30 -6.68 12.63
N ILE A 261 4.14 -6.02 12.62
CA ILE A 261 3.24 -5.90 13.77
C ILE A 261 2.74 -7.29 14.21
N LEU A 262 2.32 -8.14 13.26
CA LEU A 262 1.83 -9.48 13.57
C LEU A 262 2.89 -10.32 14.28
N ASN A 263 4.16 -10.29 13.83
CA ASN A 263 5.23 -11.03 14.50
C ASN A 263 5.44 -10.57 15.95
N GLU A 264 5.22 -9.29 16.25
CA GLU A 264 5.29 -8.76 17.62
C GLU A 264 4.08 -9.22 18.44
N LEU A 265 2.88 -9.17 17.86
CA LEU A 265 1.65 -9.62 18.51
C LEU A 265 1.62 -11.13 18.74
N GLU A 266 2.14 -11.96 17.82
CA GLU A 266 2.17 -13.42 17.96
C GLU A 266 2.97 -13.86 19.19
N LYS A 267 4.06 -13.14 19.52
CA LYS A 267 4.85 -13.38 20.73
C LYS A 267 4.08 -13.08 22.02
N GLN A 268 3.11 -12.17 21.96
CA GLN A 268 2.37 -11.65 23.13
C GLN A 268 0.98 -12.30 23.29
N GLU A 269 0.33 -12.66 22.20
CA GLU A 269 -1.12 -12.90 22.13
C GLU A 269 -1.48 -14.25 21.47
N ASN A 270 -0.51 -15.18 21.39
CA ASN A 270 -0.71 -16.59 21.01
C ASN A 270 -1.57 -16.80 19.74
N GLY A 271 -1.26 -16.11 18.65
CA GLY A 271 -1.92 -16.32 17.35
C GLY A 271 -3.38 -15.85 17.26
N LYS A 272 -3.82 -14.92 18.13
CA LYS A 272 -5.15 -14.29 18.14
C LYS A 272 -5.46 -13.44 16.90
N TYR A 273 -4.44 -12.98 16.19
CA TYR A 273 -4.56 -12.09 15.04
C TYR A 273 -4.19 -12.82 13.74
N ILE A 274 -4.72 -12.31 12.63
CA ILE A 274 -4.42 -12.78 11.28
C ILE A 274 -4.38 -11.60 10.32
N LEU A 275 -3.69 -11.75 9.18
CA LEU A 275 -3.77 -10.80 8.07
C LEU A 275 -4.87 -11.22 7.10
N LEU A 276 -5.61 -10.28 6.54
CA LEU A 276 -6.56 -10.53 5.46
C LEU A 276 -6.31 -9.61 4.26
N PRO A 277 -6.56 -10.09 3.04
CA PRO A 277 -6.91 -11.47 2.72
C PRO A 277 -5.72 -12.44 2.85
N GLU A 278 -6.04 -13.71 3.12
CA GLU A 278 -5.05 -14.80 3.12
C GLU A 278 -4.48 -15.08 1.74
N LYS A 279 -5.32 -14.97 0.73
CA LYS A 279 -4.94 -15.11 -0.67
C LYS A 279 -5.16 -13.80 -1.39
N GLU A 280 -4.21 -13.45 -2.24
CA GLU A 280 -4.20 -12.21 -3.03
C GLU A 280 -5.39 -12.09 -4.00
N ASN A 281 -6.12 -13.18 -4.25
CA ASN A 281 -7.29 -13.24 -5.13
C ASN A 281 -8.64 -13.06 -4.42
N LEU A 282 -8.66 -12.75 -3.11
CA LEU A 282 -9.91 -12.51 -2.39
C LEU A 282 -10.31 -11.03 -2.47
N SER A 283 -11.59 -10.82 -2.82
CA SER A 283 -12.25 -9.57 -3.22
C SER A 283 -11.88 -8.33 -2.40
N ILE A 284 -11.76 -8.49 -1.07
CA ILE A 284 -11.62 -7.44 -0.05
C ILE A 284 -10.47 -6.45 -0.33
N THR A 285 -9.36 -6.93 -0.91
CA THR A 285 -8.22 -6.09 -1.32
C THR A 285 -7.78 -6.29 -2.75
N SER A 286 -8.44 -7.17 -3.51
CA SER A 286 -8.10 -7.47 -4.90
C SER A 286 -8.27 -6.28 -5.84
N THR A 287 -9.05 -5.28 -5.44
CA THR A 287 -9.23 -4.00 -6.14
C THR A 287 -8.16 -2.97 -5.78
N PHE A 288 -7.30 -3.22 -4.79
CA PHE A 288 -6.22 -2.29 -4.45
C PHE A 288 -5.02 -2.54 -5.34
N TYR A 289 -4.59 -1.48 -6.01
CA TYR A 289 -3.34 -1.43 -6.76
C TYR A 289 -2.14 -1.80 -5.87
N PRO A 290 -1.09 -2.41 -6.44
CA PRO A 290 0.15 -2.65 -5.73
C PRO A 290 0.74 -1.34 -5.18
N GLU A 291 1.25 -1.42 -3.96
CA GLU A 291 2.05 -0.37 -3.32
C GLU A 291 3.51 -0.60 -3.71
N LEU A 292 4.02 0.24 -4.62
CA LEU A 292 5.41 0.17 -5.06
C LEU A 292 6.26 1.08 -4.19
N TYR A 293 7.20 0.53 -3.42
CA TYR A 293 8.09 1.33 -2.59
C TYR A 293 9.31 1.86 -3.37
N GLY A 294 9.58 3.16 -3.23
CA GLY A 294 10.74 3.84 -3.79
C GLY A 294 11.51 4.67 -2.77
N LEU A 295 12.78 4.96 -3.03
CA LEU A 295 13.55 5.91 -2.23
C LEU A 295 13.23 7.32 -2.69
N ALA A 296 12.94 8.24 -1.76
CA ALA A 296 12.54 9.60 -2.09
C ALA A 296 13.74 10.57 -2.01
N PHE A 297 13.90 11.44 -3.01
CA PHE A 297 14.93 12.48 -3.04
C PHE A 297 14.42 13.67 -3.86
N GLN A 298 15.15 14.79 -3.83
CA GLN A 298 14.68 16.01 -4.46
C GLN A 298 14.80 15.90 -5.99
N LYS A 299 13.77 16.38 -6.70
CA LYS A 299 13.74 16.42 -8.18
C LYS A 299 14.96 17.13 -8.77
N GLY A 300 15.35 16.66 -9.95
CA GLY A 300 16.41 17.28 -10.74
C GLY A 300 17.81 16.85 -10.30
N ASN A 301 17.97 15.70 -9.63
CA ASN A 301 19.27 15.12 -9.29
C ASN A 301 19.49 13.81 -10.07
N GLU A 302 19.44 13.87 -11.41
CA GLU A 302 19.40 12.69 -12.28
C GLU A 302 20.62 11.77 -12.14
N GLU A 303 21.81 12.33 -11.97
CA GLU A 303 23.02 11.53 -11.74
C GLU A 303 22.97 10.81 -10.38
N PHE A 304 22.50 11.48 -9.33
CA PHE A 304 22.29 10.85 -8.03
C PHE A 304 21.24 9.73 -8.12
N LYS A 305 20.13 9.97 -8.82
CA LYS A 305 19.09 8.96 -9.10
C LYS A 305 19.64 7.75 -9.82
N ARG A 306 20.49 7.95 -10.83
CA ARG A 306 21.17 6.84 -11.53
C ARG A 306 21.98 6.01 -10.53
N ILE A 307 22.78 6.63 -9.67
CA ILE A 307 23.61 5.93 -8.67
C ILE A 307 22.73 5.19 -7.64
N VAL A 308 21.63 5.80 -7.20
CA VAL A 308 20.64 5.16 -6.33
C VAL A 308 20.07 3.90 -6.99
N ASN A 309 19.65 4.00 -8.26
CA ASN A 309 19.10 2.88 -9.02
C ASN A 309 20.15 1.80 -9.33
N ASP A 310 21.39 2.17 -9.58
CA ASP A 310 22.48 1.21 -9.77
C ASP A 310 22.84 0.51 -8.46
N THR A 311 22.75 1.22 -7.33
CA THR A 311 22.89 0.62 -5.99
C THR A 311 21.79 -0.41 -5.72
N LEU A 312 20.54 -0.15 -6.13
CA LEU A 312 19.45 -1.12 -6.06
C LEU A 312 19.73 -2.41 -6.84
N LYS A 313 20.55 -2.36 -7.88
CA LYS A 313 20.91 -3.54 -8.69
C LYS A 313 22.01 -4.40 -8.06
N LYS A 314 22.73 -3.90 -7.04
CA LYS A 314 23.81 -4.65 -6.39
C LYS A 314 23.29 -5.93 -5.75
N LYS A 315 24.10 -7.00 -5.82
CA LYS A 315 23.75 -8.33 -5.29
C LYS A 315 23.29 -8.29 -3.84
N ILE A 316 24.06 -7.62 -2.98
CA ILE A 316 23.73 -7.47 -1.55
C ILE A 316 22.36 -6.81 -1.33
N ILE A 317 22.01 -5.81 -2.14
CA ILE A 317 20.72 -5.13 -2.03
C ILE A 317 19.58 -6.02 -2.53
N LYS A 318 19.79 -6.73 -3.65
CA LYS A 318 18.81 -7.72 -4.13
C LYS A 318 18.55 -8.83 -3.12
N GLU A 319 19.56 -9.26 -2.36
CA GLU A 319 19.39 -10.23 -1.28
C GLU A 319 18.56 -9.67 -0.12
N GLU A 320 18.75 -8.41 0.26
CA GLU A 320 17.90 -7.75 1.27
C GLU A 320 16.46 -7.55 0.78
N ILE A 321 16.26 -7.18 -0.49
CA ILE A 321 14.92 -7.11 -1.11
C ILE A 321 14.26 -8.48 -1.05
N LYS A 322 14.97 -9.53 -1.43
CA LYS A 322 14.46 -10.91 -1.36
C LYS A 322 14.06 -11.30 0.07
N LYS A 323 14.81 -10.89 1.10
CA LYS A 323 14.41 -11.12 2.51
C LYS A 323 13.08 -10.44 2.86
N LEU A 324 12.81 -9.26 2.31
CA LEU A 324 11.51 -8.58 2.47
C LEU A 324 10.42 -9.34 1.72
N GLU A 325 10.65 -9.72 0.48
CA GLU A 325 9.71 -10.51 -0.34
C GLU A 325 9.39 -11.87 0.31
N ASP A 326 10.39 -12.55 0.86
CA ASP A 326 10.22 -13.83 1.56
C ASP A 326 9.37 -13.65 2.82
N LYS A 327 9.48 -12.52 3.53
CA LYS A 327 8.57 -12.19 4.65
C LYS A 327 7.12 -12.00 4.18
N ILE A 328 6.91 -11.53 2.95
CA ILE A 328 5.59 -11.44 2.33
C ILE A 328 5.10 -12.85 1.92
N ARG A 329 5.96 -13.67 1.30
CA ARG A 329 5.64 -14.99 0.73
C ARG A 329 5.48 -16.12 1.74
N LEU A 330 6.33 -16.22 2.78
CA LEU A 330 6.34 -17.32 3.77
C LEU A 330 5.01 -17.52 4.51
N TRP A 331 4.05 -16.60 4.33
CA TRP A 331 2.71 -16.71 4.86
C TRP A 331 1.67 -17.20 3.85
N GLN A 332 1.88 -17.00 2.54
CA GLN A 332 1.04 -17.62 1.52
C GLN A 332 1.13 -19.16 1.57
N SER A 333 2.24 -19.71 2.06
CA SER A 333 2.49 -21.15 2.16
C SER A 333 2.19 -21.77 3.53
N LYS A 334 2.28 -21.01 4.64
CA LYS A 334 1.88 -21.49 5.97
C LYS A 334 0.36 -21.39 6.11
N LYS A 335 -0.36 -22.40 5.61
CA LYS A 335 -1.78 -22.62 5.90
C LYS A 335 -1.99 -22.61 7.42
N PRO A 336 -2.72 -21.67 8.02
CA PRO A 336 -3.41 -22.01 9.24
C PRO A 336 -4.44 -23.09 8.85
N GLN A 337 -4.45 -24.24 9.52
CA GLN A 337 -5.59 -25.16 9.44
C GLN A 337 -6.79 -24.46 10.09
N ILE A 338 -7.37 -23.47 9.43
CA ILE A 338 -8.69 -22.97 9.78
C ILE A 338 -9.63 -23.89 9.02
N ASN A 339 -10.20 -24.84 9.76
CA ASN A 339 -11.18 -25.77 9.26
C ASN A 339 -12.50 -25.01 9.07
N TRP A 340 -12.57 -24.18 8.03
CA TRP A 340 -13.75 -23.40 7.63
C TRP A 340 -14.98 -24.29 7.34
N LEU A 341 -14.79 -25.59 7.21
CA LEU A 341 -15.85 -26.54 6.90
C LEU A 341 -16.66 -26.96 8.12
N ASN A 342 -16.17 -26.82 9.34
CA ASN A 342 -16.86 -27.45 10.47
C ASN A 342 -18.07 -26.65 10.97
N GLU A 343 -18.03 -25.32 11.09
CA GLU A 343 -19.18 -24.56 11.63
C GLU A 343 -20.31 -24.38 10.60
N THR A 344 -20.00 -24.22 9.31
CA THR A 344 -21.03 -24.03 8.28
C THR A 344 -21.71 -25.35 7.90
N GLN A 345 -20.98 -26.47 7.87
CA GLN A 345 -21.60 -27.77 7.59
C GLN A 345 -22.41 -28.29 8.78
N ILE A 346 -22.00 -28.03 10.02
CA ILE A 346 -22.79 -28.38 11.22
C ILE A 346 -24.09 -27.57 11.25
N ASN A 347 -24.05 -26.27 10.92
CA ASN A 347 -25.28 -25.46 10.87
C ASN A 347 -26.21 -25.82 9.71
N ILE A 348 -25.69 -26.25 8.55
CA ILE A 348 -26.52 -26.73 7.44
C ILE A 348 -27.11 -28.11 7.76
N ALA A 349 -26.34 -29.01 8.37
CA ALA A 349 -26.83 -30.34 8.77
C ALA A 349 -27.95 -30.22 9.81
N ASN A 350 -27.75 -29.42 10.86
CA ASN A 350 -28.76 -29.20 11.90
C ASN A 350 -30.04 -28.52 11.34
N TYR A 351 -29.89 -27.59 10.39
CA TYR A 351 -31.04 -26.95 9.74
C TYR A 351 -31.81 -27.89 8.81
N CYS A 352 -31.11 -28.85 8.17
CA CYS A 352 -31.76 -29.89 7.36
C CYS A 352 -32.48 -30.92 8.22
N ASP A 353 -31.93 -31.28 9.39
CA ASP A 353 -32.56 -32.22 10.31
C ASP A 353 -33.82 -31.62 10.98
N GLU A 354 -33.79 -30.35 11.37
CA GLU A 354 -34.99 -29.63 11.88
C GLU A 354 -36.12 -29.54 10.84
N ILE A 355 -35.78 -29.33 9.56
CA ILE A 355 -36.77 -29.29 8.48
C ILE A 355 -37.37 -30.70 8.25
N LEU A 356 -36.55 -31.75 8.29
CA LEU A 356 -37.02 -33.13 8.14
C LEU A 356 -37.93 -33.56 9.29
N GLU A 357 -37.58 -33.26 10.54
CA GLU A 357 -38.45 -33.52 11.70
C GLU A 357 -39.77 -32.72 11.65
N SER A 358 -39.75 -31.50 11.11
CA SER A 358 -40.98 -30.69 10.93
C SER A 358 -41.91 -31.23 9.84
N MET A 359 -41.37 -31.99 8.89
CA MET A 359 -42.12 -32.63 7.80
C MET A 359 -42.69 -33.98 8.21
N GLU A 360 -41.98 -34.76 9.05
CA GLU A 360 -42.47 -36.06 9.56
C GLU A 360 -43.57 -35.93 10.63
N ASN A 361 -43.64 -34.79 11.33
CA ASN A 361 -44.69 -34.53 12.34
C ASN A 361 -45.95 -33.85 11.78
N ASN A 362 -46.05 -33.66 10.46
CA ASN A 362 -47.20 -33.05 9.78
C ASN A 362 -47.92 -34.02 8.80
N GLU A 363 -47.66 -35.33 8.90
CA GLU A 363 -48.54 -36.41 8.41
C GLU A 363 -49.34 -37.00 9.59
#